data_AF-A0AAV9CR97-F1
#
_entry.id   AF-A0AAV9CR97-F1
#
_cell.length_a   1.000
_cell.length_b   1.000
_cell.length_c   1.000
_cell.angle_alpha   90.00
_cell.angle_beta   90.00
_cell.angle_gamma   90.00
#
_symmetry.space_group_name_H-M   'P 1'
#
loop_
_entity.id
_entity.type
_entity.pdbx_description
1 polymer ?
#
loop_
_entity_poly.entity_id
_entity_poly.type
_entity_poly.pdbx_seq_one_letter_code
_entity_poly.pdbx_strand_id
1 'polypeptide(L)'
;MPSKWRIAGWATMIRTSLNFIADAIFYKEDHRFYVVGYTSVNVRVVAVDILQEQEMEMPELEEAIETEMASDRDLAIRLHIAVGGPSGLVVVLRLLKFLKIEKIPYDLTVGFKLFKLDETETKWVVTKSLDDDGHGMVFLGSNNSVWLSSGDFKGLCKGNSIYFTDDDRFNSVYYAGLGGESGVFHLEDGSFRSIYDNDLKYLYPHPVWVLPNP
;
A
#
# COMPACT_ATOMS: atom_id res chain seq x y z
N MET A 1 -6.10 15.42 49.56
CA MET A 1 -5.12 15.49 48.44
C MET A 1 -3.80 14.96 48.98
N PRO A 2 -3.12 14.03 48.29
CA PRO A 2 -2.67 14.22 46.91
C PRO A 2 -3.38 13.31 45.91
N SER A 3 -3.78 13.95 44.81
CA SER A 3 -3.93 13.34 43.49
C SER A 3 -2.66 12.61 43.09
N LYS A 4 -2.80 11.43 42.47
CA LYS A 4 -2.17 11.06 41.18
C LYS A 4 -2.32 9.55 40.97
N TRP A 5 -3.29 9.18 40.15
CA TRP A 5 -3.06 8.09 39.21
C TRP A 5 -2.83 8.76 37.85
N ARG A 6 -1.60 8.65 37.34
CA ARG A 6 -1.24 9.00 35.96
C ARG A 6 -0.40 7.83 35.45
N ILE A 7 -1.04 7.02 34.62
CA ILE A 7 -0.61 6.51 33.30
C ILE A 7 -1.93 6.02 32.70
N ALA A 8 -2.50 6.76 31.77
CA ALA A 8 -3.46 6.17 30.83
C ALA A 8 -2.60 5.31 29.88
N GLY A 9 -2.95 4.03 29.72
CA GLY A 9 -2.06 2.97 29.25
C GLY A 9 -1.47 3.15 27.85
N TRP A 10 -0.47 2.33 27.55
CA TRP A 10 0.32 2.28 26.31
C TRP A 10 -0.39 1.56 25.14
N ALA A 11 -1.66 1.21 25.29
CA ALA A 11 -2.42 0.47 24.29
C ALA A 11 -3.89 0.91 24.30
N THR A 12 -4.31 1.56 23.23
CA THR A 12 -5.73 1.73 22.88
C THR A 12 -6.06 0.69 21.81
N MET A 13 -7.11 -0.10 22.02
CA MET A 13 -7.57 -1.10 21.08
C MET A 13 -8.92 -0.65 20.51
N ILE A 14 -8.93 -0.28 19.25
CA ILE A 14 -10.15 0.07 18.53
C ILE A 14 -10.50 -1.13 17.65
N ARG A 15 -11.72 -1.63 17.78
CA ARG A 15 -12.22 -2.70 16.91
C ARG A 15 -12.66 -2.08 15.60
N THR A 16 -12.18 -2.63 14.50
CA THR A 16 -12.65 -2.27 13.18
C THR A 16 -13.67 -3.30 12.67
N SER A 17 -14.46 -2.93 11.67
CA SER A 17 -15.35 -3.85 10.97
C SER A 17 -14.59 -4.84 10.05
N LEU A 18 -13.26 -4.75 9.99
CA LEU A 18 -12.41 -5.55 9.12
C LEU A 18 -12.07 -6.89 9.78
N ASN A 19 -12.11 -7.96 8.99
CA ASN A 19 -11.66 -9.29 9.42
C ASN A 19 -10.14 -9.46 9.27
N PHE A 20 -9.56 -8.80 8.27
CA PHE A 20 -8.12 -8.79 8.00
C PHE A 20 -7.67 -7.41 7.56
N ILE A 21 -6.62 -6.89 8.19
CA ILE A 21 -5.99 -5.62 7.83
C ILE A 21 -4.89 -5.90 6.82
N ALA A 22 -4.96 -5.25 5.66
CA ALA A 22 -3.94 -5.36 4.62
C ALA A 22 -2.82 -4.32 4.81
N ASP A 23 -3.19 -3.07 5.09
CA ASP A 23 -2.26 -1.97 5.34
C ASP A 23 -2.96 -0.88 6.18
N ALA A 24 -2.18 -0.08 6.89
CA ALA A 24 -2.67 1.01 7.71
C ALA A 24 -1.67 2.16 7.77
N ILE A 25 -2.19 3.38 7.72
CA ILE A 25 -1.40 4.60 7.78
C ILE A 25 -1.99 5.59 8.76
N PHE A 26 -1.13 6.37 9.40
CA PHE A 26 -1.54 7.44 10.28
C PHE A 26 -1.44 8.77 9.55
N TYR A 27 -2.56 9.49 9.45
CA TYR A 27 -2.57 10.86 8.96
C TYR A 27 -2.54 11.84 10.12
N LYS A 28 -1.45 12.61 10.19
CA LYS A 28 -1.16 13.47 11.35
C LYS A 28 -2.09 14.68 11.43
N GLU A 29 -2.55 15.20 10.29
CA GLU A 29 -3.29 16.46 10.24
C GLU A 29 -4.70 16.34 10.84
N ASP A 30 -5.33 15.18 10.74
CA ASP A 30 -6.67 14.93 11.30
C ASP A 30 -6.70 13.85 12.38
N HIS A 31 -5.52 13.38 12.83
CA HIS A 31 -5.35 12.41 13.91
C HIS A 31 -6.07 11.06 13.68
N ARG A 32 -6.16 10.62 12.42
CA ARG A 32 -6.81 9.36 12.07
C ARG A 32 -5.85 8.32 11.54
N PHE A 33 -6.18 7.05 11.82
CA PHE A 33 -5.68 5.96 11.02
C PHE A 33 -6.62 5.71 9.84
N TYR A 34 -6.06 5.56 8.65
CA TYR A 34 -6.77 4.98 7.52
C TYR A 34 -6.30 3.55 7.36
N VAL A 35 -7.26 2.63 7.32
CA VAL A 35 -6.99 1.19 7.31
C VAL A 35 -7.69 0.60 6.12
N VAL A 36 -6.95 -0.13 5.28
CA VAL A 36 -7.52 -0.91 4.18
C VAL A 36 -7.45 -2.39 4.52
N GLY A 37 -8.51 -3.12 4.20
CA GLY A 37 -8.58 -4.53 4.51
C GLY A 37 -9.79 -5.22 3.91
N TYR A 38 -10.05 -6.41 4.43
CA TYR A 38 -11.10 -7.29 3.95
C TYR A 38 -12.13 -7.52 5.05
N THR A 39 -13.41 -7.46 4.68
CA THR A 39 -14.52 -8.03 5.43
C THR A 39 -14.73 -9.49 5.01
N SER A 40 -15.84 -10.11 5.41
CA SER A 40 -16.21 -11.45 4.96
C SER A 40 -16.69 -11.49 3.50
N VAL A 41 -17.05 -10.33 2.95
CA VAL A 41 -17.67 -10.22 1.63
C VAL A 41 -16.84 -9.36 0.67
N ASN A 42 -16.14 -8.35 1.17
CA ASN A 42 -15.55 -7.33 0.31
C ASN A 42 -14.31 -6.63 0.88
N VAL A 43 -13.67 -5.82 0.03
CA VAL A 43 -12.61 -4.89 0.43
C VAL A 43 -13.21 -3.61 0.95
N ARG A 44 -12.65 -3.08 2.04
CA ARG A 44 -13.04 -1.78 2.61
C ARG A 44 -11.85 -0.95 3.02
N VAL A 45 -12.06 0.36 2.98
CA VAL A 45 -11.27 1.35 3.72
C VAL A 45 -12.11 1.79 4.90
N VAL A 46 -11.49 1.94 6.06
CA VAL A 46 -12.13 2.56 7.23
C VAL A 46 -11.20 3.65 7.76
N ALA A 47 -11.79 4.70 8.31
CA ALA A 47 -11.06 5.73 9.02
C ALA A 47 -11.31 5.56 10.52
N VAL A 48 -10.27 5.61 11.33
CA VAL A 48 -10.35 5.43 12.78
C VAL A 48 -9.87 6.71 13.45
N ASP A 49 -10.79 7.41 14.12
CA ASP A 49 -10.48 8.57 14.93
C ASP A 49 -9.94 8.10 16.28
N ILE A 50 -8.66 8.40 16.53
CA ILE A 50 -7.97 7.96 17.74
C ILE A 50 -8.46 8.74 18.97
N LEU A 51 -8.86 10.00 18.79
CA LEU A 51 -9.31 10.86 19.89
C LEU A 51 -10.70 10.46 20.36
N GLN A 52 -11.54 10.00 19.44
CA GLN A 52 -12.90 9.52 19.71
C GLN A 52 -12.97 8.00 19.92
N GLU A 53 -11.87 7.29 19.68
CA GLU A 53 -11.76 5.83 19.76
C GLU A 53 -12.82 5.10 18.91
N GLN A 54 -13.14 5.65 17.74
CA GLN A 54 -14.28 5.21 16.94
C GLN A 54 -13.90 5.03 15.46
N GLU A 55 -14.47 3.98 14.86
CA GLU A 55 -14.47 3.79 13.41
C GLU A 55 -15.51 4.69 12.74
N MET A 56 -15.10 5.32 11.65
CA MET A 56 -15.94 6.13 10.79
C MET A 56 -16.16 5.44 9.45
N GLU A 57 -17.34 5.68 8.90
CA GLU A 57 -17.73 5.19 7.59
C GLU A 57 -16.92 5.91 6.49
N MET A 58 -16.52 5.13 5.49
CA MET A 58 -15.86 5.60 4.27
C MET A 58 -16.62 5.06 3.06
N PRO A 59 -16.53 5.71 1.89
CA PRO A 59 -17.18 5.22 0.68
C PRO A 59 -16.76 3.80 0.31
N GLU A 60 -17.69 3.05 -0.29
CA GLU A 60 -17.44 1.66 -0.71
C GLU A 60 -16.40 1.60 -1.83
N LEU A 61 -15.38 0.75 -1.64
CA LEU A 61 -14.29 0.55 -2.60
C LEU A 61 -14.51 -0.67 -3.51
N GLU A 62 -15.37 -1.61 -3.10
CA GLU A 62 -15.62 -2.88 -3.78
C GLU A 62 -16.03 -2.71 -5.24
N GLU A 63 -17.05 -1.90 -5.52
CA GLU A 63 -17.56 -1.68 -6.88
C GLU A 63 -16.46 -1.20 -7.83
N ALA A 64 -15.59 -0.31 -7.33
CA ALA A 64 -14.46 0.22 -8.11
C ALA A 64 -13.41 -0.88 -8.39
N ILE A 65 -13.16 -1.77 -7.44
CA ILE A 65 -12.24 -2.90 -7.62
C ILE A 65 -12.82 -3.96 -8.56
N GLU A 66 -14.08 -4.34 -8.38
CA GLU A 66 -14.75 -5.35 -9.22
C GLU A 66 -14.76 -4.94 -10.69
N THR A 67 -15.05 -3.67 -10.96
CA THR A 67 -15.01 -3.08 -12.31
C THR A 67 -13.63 -3.29 -12.97
N GLU A 68 -12.55 -3.12 -12.22
CA GLU A 68 -11.18 -3.32 -12.72
C GLU A 68 -10.81 -4.81 -12.85
N MET A 69 -11.18 -5.64 -11.86
CA MET A 69 -10.84 -7.06 -11.79
C MET A 69 -11.63 -7.95 -12.76
N ALA A 70 -12.78 -7.49 -13.27
CA ALA A 70 -13.58 -8.24 -14.24
C ALA A 70 -12.81 -8.61 -15.53
N SER A 71 -11.65 -7.98 -15.75
CA SER A 71 -10.79 -8.15 -16.92
C SER A 71 -9.89 -9.40 -16.91
N ASP A 72 -9.51 -9.95 -15.75
CA ASP A 72 -8.66 -11.15 -15.64
C ASP A 72 -8.92 -11.91 -14.32
N ARG A 73 -9.50 -13.11 -14.44
CA ARG A 73 -9.91 -13.94 -13.29
C ARG A 73 -8.76 -14.69 -12.61
N ASP A 74 -7.58 -14.71 -13.23
CA ASP A 74 -6.39 -15.38 -12.67
C ASP A 74 -5.52 -14.42 -11.84
N LEU A 75 -5.95 -13.17 -11.65
CA LEU A 75 -5.23 -12.18 -10.84
C LEU A 75 -5.61 -12.29 -9.35
N ALA A 76 -4.59 -12.35 -8.52
CA ALA A 76 -4.70 -12.04 -7.10
C ALA A 76 -4.42 -10.54 -6.88
N ILE A 77 -4.97 -9.99 -5.79
CA ILE A 77 -4.77 -8.59 -5.41
C ILE A 77 -4.13 -8.49 -4.03
N ARG A 78 -3.21 -7.54 -3.90
CA ARG A 78 -2.75 -7.04 -2.61
C ARG A 78 -3.08 -5.56 -2.48
N LEU A 79 -3.57 -5.18 -1.31
CA LEU A 79 -4.02 -3.83 -1.01
C LEU A 79 -2.97 -3.11 -0.17
N HIS A 80 -2.69 -1.88 -0.57
CA HIS A 80 -1.89 -0.92 0.18
C HIS A 80 -2.66 0.40 0.23
N ILE A 81 -2.42 1.21 1.26
CA ILE A 81 -3.08 2.51 1.40
C ILE A 81 -2.05 3.58 1.71
N ALA A 82 -1.99 4.62 0.90
CA ALA A 82 -1.08 5.73 1.09
C ALA A 82 -1.87 7.05 1.23
N VAL A 83 -1.36 7.97 2.05
CA VAL A 83 -1.83 9.37 2.08
C VAL A 83 -0.72 10.24 1.55
N GLY A 84 -1.00 10.96 0.48
CA GLY A 84 -0.03 11.78 -0.23
C GLY A 84 -0.20 13.26 0.03
N GLY A 85 0.15 13.73 1.23
CA GLY A 85 0.10 15.15 1.58
C GLY A 85 -1.22 15.82 1.16
N PRO A 86 -1.22 16.97 0.47
CA PRO A 86 -2.44 17.69 0.08
C PRO A 86 -3.31 16.95 -0.95
N SER A 87 -2.81 15.85 -1.52
CA SER A 87 -3.49 15.12 -2.62
C SER A 87 -4.54 14.13 -2.15
N GLY A 88 -4.71 13.98 -0.83
CA GLY A 88 -5.72 13.12 -0.22
C GLY A 88 -5.33 11.63 -0.13
N LEU A 89 -6.34 10.81 0.10
CA LEU A 89 -6.21 9.37 0.34
C LEU A 89 -6.17 8.59 -0.98
N VAL A 90 -5.17 7.72 -1.13
CA VAL A 90 -5.00 6.86 -2.31
C VAL A 90 -4.85 5.40 -1.87
N VAL A 91 -5.70 4.54 -2.41
CA VAL A 91 -5.54 3.09 -2.29
C VAL A 91 -4.79 2.57 -3.51
N VAL A 92 -3.78 1.75 -3.26
CA VAL A 92 -2.95 1.13 -4.29
C VAL A 92 -3.22 -0.38 -4.29
N LEU A 93 -3.72 -0.87 -5.42
CA LEU A 93 -3.85 -2.29 -5.70
C LEU A 93 -2.60 -2.77 -6.42
N ARG A 94 -1.86 -3.69 -5.80
CA ARG A 94 -0.81 -4.48 -6.45
C ARG A 94 -1.44 -5.73 -7.06
N LEU A 95 -1.31 -5.86 -8.37
CA LEU A 95 -1.84 -6.99 -9.14
C LEU A 95 -0.78 -8.09 -9.21
N LEU A 96 -1.18 -9.29 -8.79
CA LEU A 96 -0.31 -10.46 -8.71
C LEU A 96 -0.86 -11.54 -9.63
N LYS A 97 0.03 -12.16 -10.41
CA LYS A 97 -0.30 -13.35 -11.20
C LYS A 97 0.40 -14.55 -10.61
N PHE A 98 -0.40 -15.55 -10.26
CA PHE A 98 0.14 -16.79 -9.76
C PHE A 98 0.80 -17.58 -10.90
N LEU A 99 2.07 -17.92 -10.74
CA LEU A 99 2.87 -18.69 -11.67
C LEU A 99 3.43 -19.94 -10.99
N LYS A 100 3.88 -20.90 -11.82
CA LYS A 100 4.63 -22.07 -11.36
C LYS A 100 5.90 -22.21 -12.19
N ILE A 101 7.05 -21.96 -11.59
CA ILE A 101 8.35 -22.20 -12.22
C ILE A 101 8.90 -23.50 -11.63
N GLU A 102 9.13 -24.51 -12.47
CA GLU A 102 9.62 -25.83 -12.02
C GLU A 102 8.79 -26.46 -10.87
N LYS A 103 7.47 -26.22 -10.88
CA LYS A 103 6.49 -26.64 -9.85
C LYS A 103 6.54 -25.85 -8.53
N ILE A 104 7.37 -24.82 -8.45
CA ILE A 104 7.44 -23.92 -7.30
C ILE A 104 6.45 -22.78 -7.52
N PRO A 105 5.45 -22.60 -6.64
CA PRO A 105 4.49 -21.51 -6.74
C PRO A 105 5.20 -20.17 -6.52
N TYR A 106 4.78 -19.16 -7.28
CA TYR A 106 5.35 -17.82 -7.25
C TYR A 106 4.29 -16.79 -7.64
N ASP A 107 4.19 -15.69 -6.89
CA ASP A 107 3.32 -14.58 -7.23
C ASP A 107 4.14 -13.51 -7.97
N LEU A 108 3.81 -13.26 -9.24
CA LEU A 108 4.46 -12.23 -10.05
C LEU A 108 3.68 -10.93 -10.01
N THR A 109 4.35 -9.83 -9.70
CA THR A 109 3.79 -8.49 -9.81
C THR A 109 3.66 -8.11 -11.28
N VAL A 110 2.41 -7.97 -11.74
CA VAL A 110 2.10 -7.69 -13.14
C VAL A 110 1.57 -6.28 -13.36
N GLY A 111 1.25 -5.54 -12.31
CA GLY A 111 0.87 -4.14 -12.42
C GLY A 111 0.34 -3.54 -11.13
N PHE A 112 -0.03 -2.26 -11.23
CA PHE A 112 -0.64 -1.51 -10.15
C PHE A 112 -1.84 -0.71 -10.64
N LYS A 113 -2.83 -0.53 -9.76
CA LYS A 113 -4.02 0.29 -9.98
C LYS A 113 -4.22 1.22 -8.77
N LEU A 114 -4.64 2.45 -9.04
CA LEU A 114 -4.80 3.46 -8.01
C LEU A 114 -6.26 3.90 -7.95
N PHE A 115 -6.75 4.06 -6.73
CA PHE A 115 -8.06 4.63 -6.44
C PHE A 115 -7.85 5.83 -5.51
N LYS A 116 -8.18 7.03 -6.00
CA LYS A 116 -8.15 8.27 -5.21
C LYS A 116 -9.55 8.54 -4.67
N LEU A 117 -9.64 9.00 -3.43
CA LEU A 117 -10.91 9.44 -2.86
C LEU A 117 -11.30 10.79 -3.47
N ASP A 118 -12.44 10.83 -4.16
CA ASP A 118 -13.11 12.07 -4.51
C ASP A 118 -13.97 12.49 -3.32
N GLU A 119 -13.51 13.51 -2.58
CA GLU A 119 -14.21 14.03 -1.41
C GLU A 119 -15.50 14.79 -1.78
N THR A 120 -15.59 15.30 -3.02
CA THR A 120 -16.76 16.07 -3.46
C THR A 120 -17.95 15.17 -3.75
N GLU A 121 -17.69 14.04 -4.39
CA GLU A 121 -18.70 13.02 -4.70
C GLU A 121 -18.73 11.88 -3.68
N THR A 122 -17.84 11.90 -2.69
CA THR A 122 -17.68 10.87 -1.66
C THR A 122 -17.58 9.47 -2.26
N LYS A 123 -16.67 9.29 -3.21
CA LYS A 123 -16.49 8.01 -3.91
C LYS A 123 -15.04 7.76 -4.30
N TRP A 124 -14.69 6.51 -4.55
CA TRP A 124 -13.38 6.13 -5.07
C TRP A 124 -13.34 6.22 -6.59
N VAL A 125 -12.34 6.90 -7.14
CA VAL A 125 -12.14 7.04 -8.59
C VAL A 125 -10.80 6.47 -9.02
N VAL A 126 -10.79 5.74 -10.13
CA VAL A 126 -9.56 5.22 -10.74
C VAL A 126 -8.71 6.40 -11.21
N THR A 127 -7.43 6.40 -10.86
CA THR A 127 -6.48 7.42 -11.30
C THR A 127 -5.18 6.80 -11.84
N LYS A 128 -4.45 7.58 -12.64
CA LYS A 128 -3.10 7.25 -13.12
C LYS A 128 -2.02 8.09 -12.44
N SER A 129 -2.39 8.84 -11.40
CA SER A 129 -1.45 9.62 -10.63
C SER A 129 -1.67 9.58 -9.13
N LEU A 130 -0.56 9.67 -8.39
CA LEU A 130 -0.51 9.68 -6.93
C LEU A 130 -0.86 11.05 -6.35
N ASP A 131 -0.65 12.10 -7.12
CA ASP A 131 -0.89 13.50 -6.77
C ASP A 131 -1.22 14.31 -8.01
N ASP A 132 -1.64 15.56 -7.81
CA ASP A 132 -2.06 16.42 -8.93
C ASP A 132 -0.86 17.00 -9.71
N ASP A 133 0.30 17.12 -9.05
CA ASP A 133 1.53 17.70 -9.62
C ASP A 133 2.50 16.65 -10.21
N GLY A 134 2.18 15.36 -10.09
CA GLY A 134 3.00 14.25 -10.61
C GLY A 134 4.32 14.04 -9.86
N HIS A 135 4.49 14.64 -8.68
CA HIS A 135 5.70 14.52 -7.87
C HIS A 135 5.63 13.34 -6.90
N GLY A 136 4.45 12.79 -6.66
CA GLY A 136 4.18 11.78 -5.65
C GLY A 136 4.86 10.46 -5.97
N MET A 137 5.38 9.83 -4.94
CA MET A 137 6.01 8.52 -5.00
C MET A 137 5.50 7.69 -3.84
N VAL A 138 5.20 6.42 -4.08
CA VAL A 138 4.79 5.50 -3.02
C VAL A 138 5.78 4.35 -2.92
N PHE A 139 6.20 4.05 -1.71
CA PHE A 139 7.09 2.94 -1.37
C PHE A 139 6.27 1.84 -0.70
N LEU A 140 6.28 0.65 -1.30
CA LEU A 140 5.52 -0.53 -0.89
C LEU A 140 6.49 -1.67 -0.56
N GLY A 141 6.24 -2.38 0.53
CA GLY A 141 7.06 -3.52 0.92
C GLY A 141 6.45 -4.25 2.09
N SER A 142 7.28 -4.91 2.89
CA SER A 142 6.83 -5.56 4.13
C SER A 142 6.56 -4.56 5.26
N ASN A 143 7.01 -3.31 5.14
CA ASN A 143 6.67 -2.21 6.04
C ASN A 143 5.39 -1.50 5.58
N ASN A 144 4.82 -0.66 6.44
CA ASN A 144 3.70 0.22 6.06
C ASN A 144 4.07 1.02 4.82
N SER A 145 3.10 1.23 3.95
CA SER A 145 3.32 2.04 2.77
C SER A 145 3.60 3.50 3.14
N VAL A 146 4.41 4.15 2.31
CA VAL A 146 4.88 5.52 2.54
C VAL A 146 4.73 6.31 1.27
N TRP A 147 4.16 7.51 1.39
CA TRP A 147 4.21 8.51 0.33
C TRP A 147 5.34 9.51 0.57
N LEU A 148 6.02 9.91 -0.50
CA LEU A 148 7.05 10.96 -0.51
C LEU A 148 6.90 11.83 -1.76
N SER A 149 7.39 13.08 -1.69
CA SER A 149 7.53 13.93 -2.88
C SER A 149 8.90 13.72 -3.52
N SER A 150 8.93 13.52 -4.84
CA SER A 150 10.17 13.45 -5.62
C SER A 150 11.01 14.73 -5.52
N GLY A 151 10.37 15.88 -5.25
CA GLY A 151 11.05 17.16 -5.01
C GLY A 151 12.03 17.11 -3.83
N ASP A 152 11.76 16.29 -2.82
CA ASP A 152 12.62 16.15 -1.63
C ASP A 152 13.93 15.41 -1.95
N PHE A 153 13.97 14.67 -3.06
CA PHE A 153 15.05 13.75 -3.39
C PHE A 153 15.90 14.16 -4.61
N LYS A 154 15.89 15.45 -5.00
CA LYS A 154 16.79 16.09 -6.00
C LYS A 154 17.17 15.19 -7.20
N GLY A 155 16.18 14.55 -7.83
CA GLY A 155 16.37 13.76 -9.06
C GLY A 155 16.87 12.32 -8.87
N LEU A 156 17.01 11.84 -7.63
CA LEU A 156 17.31 10.42 -7.36
C LEU A 156 16.12 9.50 -7.66
N CYS A 157 14.91 10.02 -7.45
CA CYS A 157 13.67 9.29 -7.65
C CYS A 157 12.79 10.00 -8.69
N LYS A 158 12.00 9.23 -9.43
CA LYS A 158 11.04 9.75 -10.40
C LYS A 158 9.70 9.89 -9.72
N GLY A 159 9.05 11.04 -9.88
CA GLY A 159 7.66 11.23 -9.50
C GLY A 159 6.72 10.28 -10.25
N ASN A 160 5.47 10.26 -9.80
CA ASN A 160 4.41 9.40 -10.32
C ASN A 160 4.83 7.93 -10.48
N SER A 161 5.51 7.40 -9.46
CA SER A 161 6.11 6.06 -9.49
C SER A 161 5.85 5.30 -8.20
N ILE A 162 5.69 3.99 -8.32
CA ILE A 162 5.60 3.06 -7.19
C ILE A 162 6.92 2.31 -7.09
N TYR A 163 7.59 2.45 -5.96
CA TYR A 163 8.76 1.69 -5.59
C TYR A 163 8.30 0.52 -4.74
N PHE A 164 8.57 -0.71 -5.16
CA PHE A 164 8.09 -1.89 -4.46
C PHE A 164 9.22 -2.87 -4.17
N THR A 165 9.11 -3.55 -3.05
CA THR A 165 9.91 -4.74 -2.75
C THR A 165 9.02 -5.97 -2.69
N ASP A 166 9.67 -7.12 -2.77
CA ASP A 166 8.99 -8.38 -2.56
C ASP A 166 8.50 -8.45 -1.11
N ASP A 167 7.34 -9.06 -0.93
CA ASP A 167 6.70 -9.28 0.35
C ASP A 167 6.34 -10.77 0.53
N ASP A 168 7.07 -11.62 -0.22
CA ASP A 168 6.77 -13.01 -0.44
C ASP A 168 6.43 -13.73 0.86
N ARG A 169 5.25 -14.35 0.86
CA ARG A 169 4.75 -15.19 1.94
C ARG A 169 5.42 -16.57 1.93
N PHE A 170 6.10 -16.93 0.83
CA PHE A 170 6.65 -18.25 0.59
C PHE A 170 8.16 -18.17 0.33
N ASN A 171 8.95 -18.48 1.36
CA ASN A 171 10.41 -18.64 1.25
C ASN A 171 10.87 -19.58 0.11
N SER A 172 9.98 -20.37 -0.49
CA SER A 172 10.26 -21.33 -1.56
C SER A 172 10.89 -20.73 -2.80
N VAL A 173 10.60 -19.47 -3.11
CA VAL A 173 11.10 -18.77 -4.31
C VAL A 173 12.56 -18.41 -4.15
N TYR A 174 12.93 -17.94 -2.96
CA TYR A 174 14.32 -17.76 -2.56
C TYR A 174 15.08 -19.10 -2.58
N TYR A 175 14.51 -20.15 -1.98
CA TYR A 175 15.13 -21.49 -1.98
C TYR A 175 15.27 -22.09 -3.40
N ALA A 176 14.48 -21.62 -4.35
CA ALA A 176 14.54 -21.99 -5.76
C ALA A 176 15.60 -21.20 -6.56
N GLY A 177 16.23 -20.17 -5.97
CA GLY A 177 17.16 -19.32 -6.69
C GLY A 177 16.49 -18.51 -7.81
N LEU A 178 15.22 -18.15 -7.66
CA LEU A 178 14.46 -17.36 -8.63
C LEU A 178 14.58 -15.84 -8.37
N GLY A 179 15.02 -15.45 -7.17
CA GLY A 179 15.17 -14.07 -6.74
C GLY A 179 13.83 -13.45 -6.31
N GLY A 180 13.90 -12.29 -5.65
CA GLY A 180 12.75 -11.51 -5.23
C GLY A 180 12.38 -10.39 -6.18
N GLU A 181 11.11 -9.99 -6.10
CA GLU A 181 10.52 -8.91 -6.89
C GLU A 181 10.66 -7.54 -6.24
N SER A 182 11.74 -6.85 -6.55
CA SER A 182 11.82 -5.42 -6.26
C SER A 182 12.02 -4.60 -7.51
N GLY A 183 11.32 -3.48 -7.58
CA GLY A 183 11.33 -2.66 -8.77
C GLY A 183 10.68 -1.30 -8.59
N VAL A 184 10.64 -0.58 -9.69
CA VAL A 184 9.90 0.66 -9.88
C VAL A 184 8.86 0.40 -10.95
N PHE A 185 7.62 0.76 -10.65
CA PHE A 185 6.54 0.83 -11.62
C PHE A 185 6.23 2.29 -11.93
N HIS A 186 6.36 2.67 -13.20
CA HIS A 186 6.06 4.02 -13.65
C HIS A 186 4.58 4.12 -14.05
N LEU A 187 3.82 5.00 -13.38
CA LEU A 187 2.37 5.08 -13.58
C LEU A 187 1.97 5.71 -14.92
N GLU A 188 2.86 6.50 -15.52
CA GLU A 188 2.63 7.18 -16.80
C GLU A 188 2.49 6.20 -17.96
N ASP A 189 3.42 5.22 -18.05
CA ASP A 189 3.54 4.30 -19.18
C ASP A 189 3.31 2.82 -18.79
N GLY A 190 3.14 2.53 -17.50
CA GLY A 190 2.96 1.18 -16.97
C GLY A 190 4.22 0.32 -17.06
N SER A 191 5.40 0.92 -17.21
CA SER A 191 6.65 0.19 -17.35
C SER A 191 7.22 -0.25 -16.00
N PHE A 192 7.93 -1.37 -16.02
CA PHE A 192 8.69 -1.89 -14.89
C PHE A 192 10.18 -1.64 -15.07
N ARG A 193 10.85 -1.29 -13.98
CA ARG A 193 12.31 -1.18 -13.91
C ARG A 193 12.83 -1.90 -12.67
N SER A 194 13.88 -2.71 -12.81
CA SER A 194 14.58 -3.29 -11.66
C SER A 194 15.30 -2.21 -10.87
N ILE A 195 15.21 -2.26 -9.53
CA ILE A 195 16.05 -1.43 -8.63
C ILE A 195 17.41 -2.09 -8.33
N TYR A 196 17.57 -3.35 -8.70
CA TYR A 196 18.77 -4.14 -8.46
C TYR A 196 19.53 -4.42 -9.75
N ASP A 197 20.85 -4.39 -9.66
CA ASP A 197 21.70 -5.18 -10.54
C ASP A 197 21.44 -6.68 -10.28
N ASN A 198 21.61 -7.51 -11.32
CA ASN A 198 21.15 -8.91 -11.34
C ASN A 198 21.55 -9.78 -10.12
N ASP A 199 22.59 -9.42 -9.37
CA ASP A 199 23.07 -10.19 -8.22
C ASP A 199 22.25 -9.93 -6.94
N LEU A 200 21.64 -8.73 -6.79
CA LEU A 200 20.95 -8.35 -5.55
C LEU A 200 19.50 -8.86 -5.48
N LYS A 201 18.96 -9.38 -6.58
CA LYS A 201 17.64 -10.03 -6.58
C LYS A 201 17.60 -11.28 -5.71
N TYR A 202 18.75 -11.86 -5.38
CA TYR A 202 18.85 -13.03 -4.49
C TYR A 202 19.12 -12.66 -3.03
N LEU A 203 18.89 -11.42 -2.60
CA LEU A 203 19.05 -11.06 -1.20
C LEU A 203 17.84 -11.53 -0.36
N TYR A 204 18.14 -12.16 0.77
CA TYR A 204 17.16 -12.52 1.80
C TYR A 204 17.67 -12.15 3.20
N PRO A 205 16.84 -11.57 4.08
CA PRO A 205 15.42 -11.21 3.86
C PRO A 205 15.28 -10.12 2.80
N HIS A 206 14.08 -10.00 2.23
CA HIS A 206 13.81 -8.91 1.30
C HIS A 206 14.07 -7.56 1.99
N PRO A 207 14.68 -6.61 1.27
CA PRO A 207 15.00 -5.32 1.84
C PRO A 207 13.72 -4.57 2.20
N VAL A 208 13.80 -3.78 3.28
CA VAL A 208 12.73 -2.93 3.76
C VAL A 208 13.07 -1.47 3.45
N TRP A 209 12.05 -0.66 3.19
CA TRP A 209 12.25 0.77 3.00
C TRP A 209 12.56 1.45 4.33
N VAL A 210 13.72 2.09 4.41
CA VAL A 210 14.12 2.92 5.55
C VAL A 210 14.05 4.37 5.12
N LEU A 211 13.19 5.14 5.79
CA LEU A 211 13.10 6.57 5.58
C LEU A 211 14.08 7.28 6.50
N PRO A 212 14.78 8.33 6.02
CA PRO A 212 15.43 9.27 6.93
C PRO A 212 14.35 9.87 7.85
N ASN A 213 14.67 10.00 9.13
CA ASN A 213 13.74 10.58 10.09
C ASN A 213 13.43 12.04 9.66
N PRO A 214 12.15 12.43 9.54
CA PRO A 214 11.77 13.79 9.17
C PRO A 214 12.23 14.84 10.21
#